data_AF-A0A5U0PXD3-F1
#
_entry.id   AF-A0A5U0PXD3-F1
#
_cell.length_a   1.000
_cell.length_b   1.000
_cell.length_c   1.000
_cell.angle_alpha   90.00
_cell.angle_beta   90.00
_cell.angle_gamma   90.00
#
_symmetry.space_group_name_H-M   'P 1'
#
loop_
_entity.id
_entity.type
_entity.pdbx_description
1 polymer ?
#
loop_
_entity_poly.entity_id
_entity_poly.type
_entity_poly.pdbx_seq_one_letter_code
_entity_poly.pdbx_strand_id
1 'polypeptide(L)'
;MGTIPEPRTRFFTLITRRGLAALTRAANGEPLRLTHMAVGDGGGREVTPTPEQERLVGEVYRAPLNQVYTDPADNTRIIAEMIIPASAGGFRVRETGLYDANGELFAVSKPPLSEIPAPEEGATRDMVVRISLIISGMSNVILTTDSSTVTATKDYVINAVKPFLRIDESLGEIARAGEDAQAAARGHLGLGSSATRNVGTTSGTVAAGDDARITGAVQKAGDTMTGKLTLPQTSGFGVNTDNVLGGSSITFGDDDTGIKQNGDGILDFYANGQLVARIAPGVLYALNAVQAGDGKKLAVSSRNNSTLNAGFSLWGDGNRPTVIELGDDQGWHLYSQRNPDGSIVFVVNGDITANTLRAGGATYQNNGDIYGSVWGNNWLSIWLNNQFAARDNNINVRVTSDYVNQTFVRAVRLGPQAFSGALWRDYQLGGGNVVTGFHTDGDWEMEGNDDHVYYRPVQYLVNGTWVTAASV
;
A
#
# COMPACT_ATOMS: atom_id res chain seq x y z
N MET A 1 70.70 -65.59 55.46
CA MET A 1 71.69 -64.80 56.21
C MET A 1 71.90 -63.49 55.47
N GLY A 2 71.39 -62.38 56.00
CA GLY A 2 71.70 -61.04 55.49
C GLY A 2 72.96 -60.53 56.16
N THR A 3 74.01 -60.27 55.38
CA THR A 3 75.24 -59.65 55.85
C THR A 3 75.03 -58.16 56.09
N ILE A 4 75.36 -57.67 57.29
CA ILE A 4 75.33 -56.24 57.61
C ILE A 4 76.42 -55.55 56.76
N PRO A 5 76.10 -54.54 55.93
CA PRO A 5 77.10 -53.77 55.21
C PRO A 5 77.84 -52.83 56.18
N GLU A 6 79.17 -52.86 56.21
CA GLU A 6 79.95 -51.79 56.86
C GLU A 6 79.90 -50.51 55.99
N PRO A 7 79.39 -49.37 56.49
CA PRO A 7 79.28 -48.15 55.69
C PRO A 7 80.63 -47.40 55.63
N ARG A 8 81.22 -47.30 54.44
CA ARG A 8 82.35 -46.39 54.16
C ARG A 8 81.89 -44.95 53.87
N THR A 9 81.04 -44.38 54.72
CA THR A 9 80.53 -43.00 54.58
C THR A 9 80.58 -42.22 55.90
N ARG A 10 80.83 -40.91 55.80
CA ARG A 10 80.98 -40.02 56.97
C ARG A 10 79.71 -39.91 57.84
N PHE A 11 78.55 -40.12 57.23
CA PHE A 11 77.22 -40.12 57.83
C PHE A 11 76.46 -41.34 57.30
N PHE A 12 75.69 -42.00 58.16
CA PHE A 12 74.92 -43.20 57.81
C PHE A 12 73.83 -43.49 58.85
N THR A 13 72.81 -44.25 58.44
CA THR A 13 71.78 -44.84 59.31
C THR A 13 71.99 -46.35 59.36
N LEU A 14 71.89 -46.94 60.55
CA LEU A 14 72.07 -48.36 60.80
C LEU A 14 70.85 -48.91 61.57
N ILE A 15 70.36 -50.07 61.15
CA ILE A 15 69.24 -50.78 61.82
C ILE A 15 69.83 -51.56 63.00
N THR A 16 69.29 -51.37 64.20
CA THR A 16 69.76 -52.08 65.39
C THR A 16 69.34 -53.55 65.36
N ARG A 17 69.88 -54.37 66.26
CA ARG A 17 69.46 -55.76 66.45
C ARG A 17 67.96 -55.85 66.81
N ARG A 18 67.44 -54.87 67.56
CA ARG A 18 66.01 -54.72 67.89
C ARG A 18 65.19 -54.32 66.66
N GLY A 19 65.68 -53.37 65.86
CA GLY A 19 65.03 -53.00 64.59
C GLY A 19 64.97 -54.13 63.57
N LEU A 20 66.02 -54.95 63.49
CA LEU A 20 66.03 -56.15 62.64
C LEU A 20 65.06 -57.23 63.15
N ALA A 21 64.93 -57.39 64.47
CA ALA A 21 63.90 -58.24 65.06
C ALA A 21 62.49 -57.70 64.77
N ALA A 22 62.26 -56.39 64.87
CA ALA A 22 60.99 -55.75 64.53
C ALA A 22 60.64 -55.89 63.04
N LEU A 23 61.63 -55.79 62.12
CA LEU A 23 61.44 -56.11 60.70
C LEU A 23 61.11 -57.59 60.46
N THR A 24 61.70 -58.50 61.24
CA THR A 24 61.39 -59.94 61.16
C THR A 24 59.96 -60.22 61.63
N ARG A 25 59.49 -59.54 62.71
CA ARG A 25 58.09 -59.58 63.14
C ARG A 25 57.15 -58.99 62.08
N ALA A 26 57.55 -57.89 61.43
CA ALA A 26 56.78 -57.27 60.35
C ALA A 26 56.65 -58.17 59.12
N ALA A 27 57.73 -58.84 58.69
CA ALA A 27 57.69 -59.82 57.61
C ALA A 27 56.69 -60.97 57.89
N ASN A 28 56.44 -61.29 59.17
CA ASN A 28 55.49 -62.30 59.61
C ASN A 28 54.06 -61.75 59.89
N GLY A 29 53.81 -60.46 59.66
CA GLY A 29 52.47 -59.85 59.69
C GLY A 29 52.17 -58.91 60.87
N GLU A 30 53.11 -58.66 61.79
CA GLU A 30 52.92 -57.65 62.84
C GLU A 30 53.12 -56.22 62.29
N PRO A 31 52.17 -55.27 62.47
CA PRO A 31 52.37 -53.88 62.04
C PRO A 31 53.56 -53.18 62.70
N LEU A 32 54.66 -52.98 61.94
CA LEU A 32 55.74 -52.08 62.35
C LEU A 32 55.27 -50.62 62.23
N ARG A 33 54.95 -50.00 63.37
CA ARG A 33 54.66 -48.57 63.48
C ARG A 33 55.87 -47.84 64.06
N LEU A 34 56.44 -46.90 63.30
CA LEU A 34 57.47 -45.97 63.74
C LEU A 34 56.78 -44.73 64.28
N THR A 35 57.00 -44.37 65.54
CA THR A 35 56.16 -43.38 66.23
C THR A 35 56.91 -42.14 66.68
N HIS A 36 58.16 -42.30 67.13
CA HIS A 36 58.98 -41.24 67.69
C HIS A 36 60.36 -41.20 67.04
N MET A 37 60.93 -40.00 67.01
CA MET A 37 62.35 -39.81 66.80
C MET A 37 62.95 -39.21 68.08
N ALA A 38 64.21 -39.53 68.34
CA ALA A 38 65.02 -38.82 69.33
C ALA A 38 66.32 -38.34 68.70
N VAL A 39 66.90 -37.30 69.30
CA VAL A 39 68.22 -36.77 68.98
C VAL A 39 69.06 -36.78 70.23
N GLY A 40 70.36 -37.05 70.06
CA GLY A 40 71.32 -37.13 71.14
C GLY A 40 72.59 -36.35 70.85
N ASP A 41 73.24 -35.89 71.91
CA ASP A 41 74.50 -35.17 71.87
C ASP A 41 75.73 -36.10 71.99
N GLY A 42 75.52 -37.40 72.20
CA GLY A 42 76.60 -38.39 72.33
C GLY A 42 77.39 -38.31 73.65
N GLY A 43 76.84 -37.67 74.69
CA GLY A 43 77.59 -37.39 75.92
C GLY A 43 78.75 -36.42 75.68
N GLY A 44 78.56 -35.44 74.80
CA GLY A 44 79.56 -34.48 74.34
C GLY A 44 80.63 -35.02 73.37
N ARG A 45 80.61 -36.31 72.99
CA ARG A 45 81.61 -36.97 72.12
C ARG A 45 80.98 -37.44 70.81
N GLU A 46 81.81 -37.71 69.78
CA GLU A 46 81.30 -38.41 68.60
C GLU A 46 80.93 -39.86 68.95
N VAL A 47 79.73 -40.27 68.57
CA VAL A 47 79.27 -41.65 68.63
C VAL A 47 79.47 -42.30 67.26
N THR A 48 79.97 -43.53 67.25
CA THR A 48 79.92 -44.41 66.08
C THR A 48 78.78 -45.40 66.31
N PRO A 49 77.69 -45.35 65.52
CA PRO A 49 76.55 -46.23 65.74
C PRO A 49 76.90 -47.72 65.62
N THR A 50 76.35 -48.55 66.50
CA THR A 50 76.53 -50.02 66.47
C THR A 50 75.19 -50.76 66.43
N PRO A 51 75.11 -51.96 65.81
CA PRO A 51 73.90 -52.78 65.80
C PRO A 51 73.39 -53.14 67.20
N GLU A 52 74.28 -53.23 68.18
CA GLU A 52 73.97 -53.59 69.56
C GLU A 52 73.39 -52.44 70.40
N GLN A 53 73.26 -51.21 69.86
CA GLN A 53 72.65 -50.10 70.59
C GLN A 53 71.17 -50.34 70.88
N GLU A 54 70.79 -50.20 72.15
CA GLU A 54 69.40 -50.23 72.61
C GLU A 54 68.83 -48.83 72.89
N ARG A 55 69.71 -47.83 73.00
CA ARG A 55 69.41 -46.41 73.27
C ARG A 55 70.51 -45.52 72.69
N LEU A 56 70.22 -44.23 72.56
CA LEU A 56 71.23 -43.21 72.28
C LEU A 56 72.18 -43.04 73.48
N VAL A 57 73.43 -42.65 73.22
CA VAL A 57 74.48 -42.50 74.25
C VAL A 57 74.20 -41.29 75.15
N GLY A 58 73.68 -40.20 74.60
CA GLY A 58 73.25 -39.01 75.32
C GLY A 58 72.01 -38.39 74.68
N GLU A 59 70.83 -39.01 74.87
CA GLU A 59 69.55 -38.47 74.38
C GLU A 59 69.25 -37.11 75.02
N VAL A 60 68.93 -36.10 74.19
CA VAL A 60 68.62 -34.72 74.64
C VAL A 60 67.20 -34.27 74.29
N TYR A 61 66.59 -34.83 73.23
CA TYR A 61 65.21 -34.52 72.86
C TYR A 61 64.54 -35.68 72.13
N ARG A 62 63.24 -35.85 72.33
CA ARG A 62 62.39 -36.87 71.68
C ARG A 62 61.00 -36.32 71.45
N ALA A 63 60.43 -36.56 70.28
CA ALA A 63 59.04 -36.21 69.95
C ALA A 63 58.42 -37.19 68.94
N PRO A 64 57.07 -37.18 68.79
CA PRO A 64 56.39 -37.89 67.72
C PRO A 64 56.86 -37.46 66.33
N LEU A 65 56.71 -38.35 65.35
CA LEU A 65 56.97 -38.01 63.94
C LEU A 65 55.90 -37.08 63.38
N ASN A 66 56.32 -35.99 62.73
CA ASN A 66 55.45 -35.09 61.97
C ASN A 66 54.97 -35.75 60.67
N GLN A 67 55.88 -36.43 59.97
CA GLN A 67 55.54 -37.26 58.82
C GLN A 67 56.51 -38.44 58.71
N VAL A 68 56.01 -39.59 58.26
CA VAL A 68 56.82 -40.71 57.79
C VAL A 68 56.27 -41.17 56.45
N TYR A 69 57.12 -41.28 55.44
CA TYR A 69 56.71 -41.59 54.07
C TYR A 69 57.84 -42.29 53.30
N THR A 70 57.48 -43.09 52.30
CA THR A 70 58.42 -43.63 51.32
C THR A 70 58.82 -42.51 50.36
N ASP A 71 60.12 -42.35 50.08
CA ASP A 71 60.61 -41.33 49.14
C ASP A 71 59.99 -41.55 47.74
N PRO A 72 59.25 -40.58 47.16
CA PRO A 72 58.64 -40.73 45.84
C PRO A 72 59.65 -40.99 44.71
N ALA A 73 60.93 -40.65 44.92
CA ALA A 73 62.01 -40.89 43.96
C ALA A 73 62.75 -42.23 44.18
N ASP A 74 62.66 -42.84 45.36
CA ASP A 74 63.34 -44.09 45.72
C ASP A 74 62.47 -44.90 46.69
N ASN A 75 61.76 -45.90 46.14
CA ASN A 75 60.85 -46.73 46.92
C ASN A 75 61.55 -47.68 47.91
N THR A 76 62.89 -47.70 47.98
CA THR A 76 63.64 -48.45 49.00
C THR A 76 63.98 -47.61 50.22
N ARG A 77 63.72 -46.29 50.16
CA ARG A 77 64.07 -45.31 51.20
C ARG A 77 62.83 -44.80 51.93
N ILE A 78 62.81 -45.02 53.24
CA ILE A 78 61.86 -44.40 54.15
C ILE A 78 62.46 -43.11 54.69
N ILE A 79 61.66 -42.04 54.67
CA ILE A 79 61.97 -40.75 55.26
C ILE A 79 61.06 -40.59 56.49
N ALA A 80 61.69 -40.41 57.66
CA ALA A 80 61.01 -40.02 58.88
C ALA A 80 61.42 -38.58 59.24
N GLU A 81 60.44 -37.75 59.58
CA GLU A 81 60.65 -36.35 59.95
C GLU A 81 60.06 -36.04 61.32
N MET A 82 60.86 -35.39 62.16
CA MET A 82 60.45 -34.83 63.44
C MET A 82 60.68 -33.32 63.41
N ILE A 83 59.72 -32.56 63.94
CA ILE A 83 59.90 -31.14 64.19
C ILE A 83 60.48 -31.00 65.60
N ILE A 84 61.60 -30.29 65.72
CA ILE A 84 62.11 -29.76 66.99
C ILE A 84 61.63 -28.31 67.09
N PRO A 85 60.69 -27.99 68.00
CA PRO A 85 60.25 -26.62 68.20
C PRO A 85 61.42 -25.73 68.62
N ALA A 86 61.41 -24.46 68.21
CA ALA A 86 62.46 -23.50 68.58
C ALA A 86 62.67 -23.39 70.10
N SER A 87 61.60 -23.61 70.89
CA SER A 87 61.62 -23.60 72.36
C SER A 87 62.37 -24.76 73.01
N ALA A 88 62.68 -25.83 72.28
CA ALA A 88 63.32 -27.04 72.80
C ALA A 88 64.84 -27.11 72.52
N GLY A 89 65.42 -26.12 71.85
CA GLY A 89 66.82 -26.12 71.43
C GLY A 89 67.84 -25.89 72.56
N GLY A 90 69.10 -25.70 72.18
CA GLY A 90 70.25 -25.53 73.09
C GLY A 90 71.20 -26.74 73.13
N PHE A 91 71.19 -27.58 72.09
CA PHE A 91 72.02 -28.78 72.03
C PHE A 91 72.59 -29.06 70.63
N ARG A 92 73.66 -29.85 70.58
CA ARG A 92 74.28 -30.33 69.34
C ARG A 92 73.86 -31.75 69.06
N VAL A 93 73.25 -31.98 67.90
CA VAL A 93 72.88 -33.31 67.44
C VAL A 93 74.11 -34.03 66.88
N ARG A 94 74.46 -35.17 67.50
CA ARG A 94 75.56 -36.08 67.09
C ARG A 94 75.10 -37.49 66.78
N GLU A 95 73.91 -37.87 67.25
CA GLU A 95 73.24 -39.13 66.98
C GLU A 95 71.73 -38.87 66.85
N THR A 96 71.03 -39.66 66.03
CA THR A 96 69.56 -39.67 66.00
C THR A 96 69.03 -41.08 66.09
N GLY A 97 67.96 -41.30 66.84
CA GLY A 97 67.29 -42.59 66.97
C GLY A 97 65.87 -42.53 66.41
N LEU A 98 65.48 -43.57 65.69
CA LEU A 98 64.10 -43.80 65.26
C LEU A 98 63.52 -44.93 66.13
N TYR A 99 62.31 -44.74 66.66
CA TYR A 99 61.71 -45.65 67.64
C TYR A 99 60.37 -46.19 67.16
N ASP A 100 60.13 -47.47 67.45
CA ASP A 100 58.85 -48.12 67.17
C ASP A 100 57.79 -47.80 68.24
N ALA A 101 56.57 -48.30 68.05
CA ALA A 101 55.47 -48.16 69.02
C ALA A 101 55.71 -48.89 70.36
N ASN A 102 56.68 -49.79 70.44
CA ASN A 102 57.07 -50.48 71.68
C ASN A 102 58.14 -49.69 72.46
N GLY A 103 58.62 -48.57 71.92
CA GLY A 103 59.73 -47.78 72.48
C GLY A 103 61.11 -48.36 72.19
N GLU A 104 61.23 -49.38 71.33
CA GLU A 104 62.52 -49.96 70.97
C GLU A 104 63.25 -49.05 69.96
N LEU A 105 64.56 -48.85 70.16
CA LEU A 105 65.40 -48.15 69.19
C LEU A 105 65.50 -49.00 67.92
N PHE A 106 64.77 -48.62 66.88
CA PHE A 106 64.66 -49.33 65.62
C PHE A 106 65.87 -49.08 64.71
N ALA A 107 66.23 -47.80 64.54
CA ALA A 107 67.40 -47.41 63.77
C ALA A 107 68.12 -46.26 64.45
N VAL A 108 69.45 -46.23 64.31
CA VAL A 108 70.32 -45.19 64.84
C VAL A 108 71.15 -44.61 63.70
N SER A 109 71.32 -43.30 63.65
CA SER A 109 72.10 -42.63 62.61
C SER A 109 73.18 -41.75 63.21
N LYS A 110 74.28 -41.62 62.45
CA LYS A 110 75.30 -40.58 62.62
C LYS A 110 74.98 -39.43 61.65
N PRO A 111 74.23 -38.41 62.06
CA PRO A 111 73.96 -37.23 61.23
C PRO A 111 75.21 -36.34 61.10
N PRO A 112 75.19 -35.36 60.19
CA PRO A 112 76.07 -34.19 60.27
C PRO A 112 75.93 -33.50 61.63
N LEU A 113 77.07 -33.12 62.24
CA LEU A 113 77.08 -32.31 63.45
C LEU A 113 76.27 -31.04 63.21
N SER A 114 75.13 -30.94 63.89
CA SER A 114 74.16 -29.86 63.72
C SER A 114 73.89 -29.22 65.06
N GLU A 115 73.95 -27.90 65.12
CA GLU A 115 73.63 -27.12 66.31
C GLU A 115 72.17 -26.69 66.23
N ILE A 116 71.37 -27.03 67.25
CA ILE A 116 70.01 -26.53 67.43
C ILE A 116 70.14 -25.40 68.46
N PRO A 117 70.07 -24.11 68.06
CA PRO A 117 70.33 -22.99 68.96
C PRO A 117 69.35 -22.95 70.12
N ALA A 118 69.77 -22.41 71.27
CA ALA A 118 68.87 -22.17 72.39
C ALA A 118 67.83 -21.09 72.03
N PRO A 119 66.66 -21.07 72.69
CA PRO A 119 65.70 -19.96 72.56
C PRO A 119 66.35 -18.60 72.86
N GLU A 120 67.23 -18.58 73.87
CA GLU A 120 68.00 -17.42 74.33
C GLU A 120 69.05 -16.95 73.31
N GLU A 121 69.46 -17.81 72.37
CA GLU A 121 70.38 -17.51 71.28
C GLU A 121 69.65 -17.01 70.00
N GLY A 122 68.34 -16.78 70.07
CA GLY A 122 67.55 -16.19 68.99
C GLY A 122 66.87 -17.20 68.05
N ALA A 123 66.63 -18.44 68.51
CA ALA A 123 65.86 -19.42 67.75
C ALA A 123 64.42 -18.94 67.50
N THR A 124 64.10 -18.59 66.24
CA THR A 124 62.78 -18.04 65.83
C THR A 124 61.99 -18.98 64.90
N ARG A 125 62.51 -20.17 64.63
CA ARG A 125 61.92 -21.14 63.69
C ARG A 125 62.12 -22.57 64.18
N ASP A 126 61.10 -23.38 64.04
CA ASP A 126 61.19 -24.81 64.31
C ASP A 126 62.09 -25.49 63.27
N MET A 127 62.86 -26.48 63.70
CA MET A 127 63.82 -27.19 62.84
C MET A 127 63.32 -28.60 62.54
N VAL A 128 63.34 -28.99 61.26
CA VAL A 128 62.98 -30.35 60.84
C VAL A 128 64.23 -31.23 60.88
N VAL A 129 64.20 -32.26 61.72
CA VAL A 129 65.21 -33.33 61.71
C VAL A 129 64.68 -34.50 60.91
N ARG A 130 65.50 -34.98 59.97
CA ARG A 130 65.16 -36.05 59.03
C ARG A 130 66.08 -37.24 59.19
N ILE A 131 65.51 -38.42 59.44
CA ILE A 131 66.21 -39.70 59.29
C ILE A 131 65.83 -40.28 57.93
N SER A 132 66.84 -40.60 57.12
CA SER A 132 66.68 -41.43 55.92
C SER A 132 67.17 -42.83 56.22
N LEU A 133 66.33 -43.83 55.95
CA LEU A 133 66.64 -45.25 56.15
C LEU A 133 66.35 -46.02 54.86
N ILE A 134 67.28 -46.88 54.46
CA ILE A 134 67.10 -47.78 53.31
C ILE A 134 66.74 -49.16 53.84
N ILE A 135 65.63 -49.74 53.36
CA ILE A 135 65.18 -51.09 53.72
C ILE A 135 64.91 -51.90 52.45
N SER A 136 65.68 -52.98 52.26
CA SER A 136 65.44 -53.95 51.20
C SER A 136 64.28 -54.89 51.57
N GLY A 137 63.14 -54.78 50.89
CA GLY A 137 62.00 -55.70 51.05
C GLY A 137 60.87 -55.19 51.97
N MET A 138 60.31 -54.01 51.66
CA MET A 138 59.38 -53.28 52.55
C MET A 138 57.93 -53.80 52.61
N SER A 139 57.66 -55.07 52.27
CA SER A 139 56.29 -55.54 51.96
C SER A 139 55.23 -55.34 53.06
N ASN A 140 55.63 -55.25 54.34
CA ASN A 140 54.72 -55.16 55.49
C ASN A 140 55.01 -53.97 56.44
N VAL A 141 55.65 -52.89 55.98
CA VAL A 141 55.90 -51.70 56.85
C VAL A 141 54.68 -50.76 56.82
N ILE A 142 53.93 -50.68 57.91
CA ILE A 142 52.77 -49.78 58.03
C ILE A 142 53.23 -48.39 58.51
N LEU A 143 53.61 -47.56 57.54
CA LEU A 143 53.96 -46.15 57.73
C LEU A 143 52.74 -45.36 58.20
N THR A 144 52.63 -45.12 59.50
CA THR A 144 51.57 -44.31 60.11
C THR A 144 52.18 -43.27 61.04
N THR A 145 51.81 -42.01 60.85
CA THR A 145 51.97 -40.95 61.87
C THR A 145 50.70 -40.82 62.67
N ASP A 146 50.85 -40.60 63.98
CA ASP A 146 49.74 -40.37 64.92
C ASP A 146 49.71 -38.88 65.31
N SER A 147 49.65 -38.01 64.30
CA SER A 147 49.57 -36.55 64.48
C SER A 147 48.21 -36.04 64.05
N SER A 148 47.50 -35.37 64.96
CA SER A 148 46.22 -34.72 64.70
C SER A 148 46.35 -33.42 63.89
N THR A 149 47.58 -32.97 63.62
CA THR A 149 47.91 -31.81 62.80
C THR A 149 49.06 -32.12 61.85
N VAL A 150 48.92 -31.76 60.57
CA VAL A 150 49.98 -31.86 59.55
C VAL A 150 50.17 -30.48 58.94
N THR A 151 51.40 -29.97 58.97
CA THR A 151 51.74 -28.65 58.40
C THR A 151 52.06 -28.78 56.91
N ALA A 152 51.23 -28.18 56.04
CA ALA A 152 51.42 -28.20 54.60
C ALA A 152 52.13 -26.93 54.07
N THR A 153 52.84 -27.05 52.94
CA THR A 153 53.51 -25.91 52.29
C THR A 153 52.51 -25.03 51.52
N LYS A 154 52.84 -23.74 51.37
CA LYS A 154 52.02 -22.77 50.61
C LYS A 154 51.76 -23.21 49.16
N ASP A 155 52.75 -23.84 48.53
CA ASP A 155 52.67 -24.26 47.12
C ASP A 155 51.67 -25.40 46.89
N TYR A 156 51.47 -26.26 47.89
CA TYR A 156 50.43 -27.30 47.86
C TYR A 156 49.02 -26.67 47.75
N VAL A 157 48.75 -25.64 48.57
CA VAL A 157 47.45 -24.96 48.62
C VAL A 157 47.14 -24.24 47.29
N ILE A 158 48.12 -23.52 46.72
CA ILE A 158 47.91 -22.75 45.48
C ILE A 158 47.57 -23.66 44.30
N ASN A 159 48.16 -24.85 44.22
CA ASN A 159 47.90 -25.77 43.11
C ASN A 159 46.52 -26.45 43.19
N ALA A 160 45.91 -26.54 44.37
CA ALA A 160 44.57 -27.11 44.54
C ALA A 160 43.42 -26.19 44.06
N VAL A 161 43.62 -24.87 44.04
CA VAL A 161 42.54 -23.87 43.78
C VAL A 161 42.49 -23.39 42.33
N LYS A 162 43.49 -23.74 41.49
CA LYS A 162 43.57 -23.34 40.07
C LYS A 162 42.44 -23.81 39.10
N PRO A 163 41.65 -24.89 39.32
CA PRO A 163 40.80 -25.42 38.24
C PRO A 163 39.42 -24.77 38.08
N PHE A 164 39.14 -23.61 38.71
CA PHE A 164 37.84 -22.94 38.62
C PHE A 164 37.87 -21.72 37.67
N LEU A 165 36.79 -21.52 36.90
CA LEU A 165 36.57 -20.32 36.09
C LEU A 165 36.37 -19.09 36.97
N ARG A 166 36.93 -17.94 36.55
CA ARG A 166 36.99 -16.70 37.32
C ARG A 166 36.17 -15.58 36.69
N ILE A 167 35.07 -15.23 37.37
CA ILE A 167 34.21 -14.10 36.97
C ILE A 167 35.00 -12.78 36.98
N ASP A 168 35.91 -12.60 37.94
CA ASP A 168 36.71 -11.38 38.08
C ASP A 168 37.83 -11.26 37.03
N GLU A 169 38.23 -12.36 36.38
CA GLU A 169 39.11 -12.33 35.21
C GLU A 169 38.35 -12.27 33.88
N SER A 170 37.01 -12.17 33.91
CA SER A 170 36.15 -12.08 32.71
C SER A 170 36.40 -13.19 31.68
N LEU A 171 36.66 -14.41 32.15
CA LEU A 171 37.02 -15.59 31.33
C LEU A 171 38.36 -15.48 30.58
N GLY A 172 39.24 -14.55 30.98
CA GLY A 172 40.58 -14.38 30.41
C GLY A 172 41.46 -15.65 30.52
N GLU A 173 41.19 -16.54 31.47
CA GLU A 173 41.79 -17.87 31.59
C GLU A 173 41.49 -18.77 30.38
N ILE A 174 40.30 -18.69 29.78
CA ILE A 174 39.93 -19.44 28.57
C ILE A 174 40.72 -18.92 27.36
N ALA A 175 40.89 -17.60 27.26
CA ALA A 175 41.69 -17.00 26.21
C ALA A 175 43.17 -17.44 26.30
N ARG A 176 43.74 -17.44 27.52
CA ARG A 176 45.12 -17.88 27.80
C ARG A 176 45.33 -19.38 27.62
N ALA A 177 44.29 -20.19 27.76
CA ALA A 177 44.33 -21.64 27.51
C ALA A 177 44.35 -22.01 26.02
N GLY A 178 44.32 -21.03 25.09
CA GLY A 178 44.51 -21.23 23.66
C GLY A 178 43.21 -21.40 22.85
N GLU A 179 43.35 -21.48 21.53
CA GLU A 179 42.22 -21.49 20.60
C GLU A 179 41.29 -22.71 20.79
N ASP A 180 41.85 -23.87 21.16
CA ASP A 180 41.09 -25.09 21.47
C ASP A 180 40.19 -24.90 22.70
N ALA A 181 40.69 -24.25 23.76
CA ALA A 181 39.90 -23.97 24.96
C ALA A 181 38.77 -22.96 24.65
N GLN A 182 39.04 -21.96 23.82
CA GLN A 182 38.02 -21.02 23.35
C GLN A 182 36.98 -21.72 22.45
N ALA A 183 37.39 -22.67 21.61
CA ALA A 183 36.49 -23.46 20.77
C ALA A 183 35.61 -24.41 21.60
N ALA A 184 36.19 -25.10 22.58
CA ALA A 184 35.48 -25.95 23.53
C ALA A 184 34.48 -25.11 24.37
N ALA A 185 34.88 -23.95 24.88
CA ALA A 185 34.00 -23.04 25.61
C ALA A 185 32.81 -22.58 24.75
N ARG A 186 33.04 -22.16 23.49
CA ARG A 186 31.96 -21.84 22.55
C ARG A 186 31.03 -23.05 22.34
N GLY A 187 31.59 -24.26 22.19
CA GLY A 187 30.82 -25.50 22.05
C GLY A 187 29.96 -25.83 23.26
N HIS A 188 30.49 -25.74 24.48
CA HIS A 188 29.75 -25.97 25.72
C HIS A 188 28.65 -24.91 25.97
N LEU A 189 28.83 -23.69 25.48
CA LEU A 189 27.81 -22.63 25.48
C LEU A 189 26.81 -22.75 24.32
N GLY A 190 26.94 -23.74 23.42
CA GLY A 190 26.07 -23.92 22.26
C GLY A 190 26.25 -22.86 21.16
N LEU A 191 27.35 -22.10 21.18
CA LEU A 191 27.62 -21.02 20.23
C LEU A 191 28.08 -21.58 18.88
N GLY A 192 27.31 -21.29 17.83
CA GLY A 192 27.63 -21.70 16.46
C GLY A 192 28.80 -20.94 15.83
N SER A 193 29.14 -21.33 14.59
CA SER A 193 30.29 -20.78 13.83
C SER A 193 30.22 -19.29 13.51
N SER A 194 29.06 -18.64 13.68
CA SER A 194 28.92 -17.18 13.61
C SER A 194 29.66 -16.45 14.74
N ALA A 195 29.90 -17.10 15.89
CA ALA A 195 30.51 -16.48 17.08
C ALA A 195 32.01 -16.12 16.91
N THR A 196 32.65 -16.52 15.81
CA THR A 196 34.03 -16.16 15.47
C THR A 196 34.12 -15.33 14.17
N ARG A 197 32.99 -14.89 13.62
CA ARG A 197 32.92 -14.18 12.34
C ARG A 197 32.47 -12.74 12.53
N ASN A 198 33.15 -11.82 11.88
CA ASN A 198 32.67 -10.44 11.73
C ASN A 198 31.35 -10.41 10.96
N VAL A 199 30.57 -9.34 11.14
CA VAL A 199 29.42 -9.01 10.28
C VAL A 199 29.93 -8.22 9.08
N GLY A 200 29.46 -8.54 7.87
CA GLY A 200 29.88 -7.84 6.65
C GLY A 200 29.29 -8.42 5.36
N THR A 201 29.74 -7.90 4.23
CA THR A 201 29.24 -8.23 2.87
C THR A 201 30.13 -9.21 2.09
N THR A 202 31.16 -9.77 2.73
CA THR A 202 32.18 -10.64 2.08
C THR A 202 32.10 -12.08 2.55
N SER A 203 32.55 -13.02 1.72
CA SER A 203 32.62 -14.44 2.10
C SER A 203 33.44 -14.65 3.38
N GLY A 204 32.99 -15.56 4.25
CA GLY A 204 33.58 -15.79 5.58
C GLY A 204 32.99 -14.95 6.71
N THR A 205 32.23 -13.88 6.42
CA THR A 205 31.51 -13.09 7.43
C THR A 205 30.07 -13.61 7.65
N VAL A 206 29.44 -13.19 8.76
CA VAL A 206 27.98 -13.21 8.92
C VAL A 206 27.40 -12.13 8.00
N ALA A 207 26.39 -12.47 7.20
CA ALA A 207 25.81 -11.55 6.23
C ALA A 207 25.21 -10.31 6.91
N ALA A 208 25.65 -9.12 6.49
CA ALA A 208 25.04 -7.85 6.83
C ALA A 208 23.70 -7.65 6.09
N GLY A 209 22.87 -6.71 6.54
CA GLY A 209 21.53 -6.46 5.95
C GLY A 209 21.53 -5.80 4.56
N ASP A 210 22.70 -5.56 3.99
CA ASP A 210 22.99 -5.02 2.65
C ASP A 210 23.88 -5.99 1.83
N ASP A 211 23.96 -7.26 2.25
CA ASP A 211 24.78 -8.29 1.63
C ASP A 211 24.04 -9.02 0.50
N ALA A 212 24.61 -8.99 -0.70
CA ALA A 212 24.08 -9.67 -1.88
C ALA A 212 23.95 -11.21 -1.75
N ARG A 213 24.53 -11.83 -0.72
CA ARG A 213 24.30 -13.24 -0.34
C ARG A 213 22.90 -13.47 0.23
N ILE A 214 22.21 -12.44 0.72
CA ILE A 214 20.82 -12.53 1.18
C ILE A 214 19.89 -12.51 -0.03
N THR A 215 19.66 -13.68 -0.63
CA THR A 215 18.82 -13.81 -1.82
C THR A 215 17.34 -13.88 -1.47
N GLY A 216 16.50 -13.15 -2.23
CA GLY A 216 15.05 -13.18 -2.09
C GLY A 216 14.44 -12.26 -1.01
N ALA A 217 15.24 -11.46 -0.31
CA ALA A 217 14.78 -10.39 0.57
C ALA A 217 15.14 -9.02 0.00
N VAL A 218 14.27 -8.02 0.21
CA VAL A 218 14.48 -6.65 -0.29
C VAL A 218 15.58 -5.93 0.50
N GLN A 219 16.66 -5.55 -0.19
CA GLN A 219 17.78 -4.79 0.36
C GLN A 219 17.42 -3.32 0.61
N LYS A 220 18.14 -2.70 1.55
CA LYS A 220 17.97 -1.29 1.95
C LYS A 220 18.12 -0.28 0.78
N ALA A 221 18.98 -0.58 -0.19
CA ALA A 221 19.23 0.29 -1.34
C ALA A 221 18.19 0.12 -2.47
N GLY A 222 17.19 -0.75 -2.28
CA GLY A 222 16.24 -1.17 -3.30
C GLY A 222 16.72 -2.42 -4.05
N ASP A 223 15.76 -3.19 -4.56
CA ASP A 223 15.96 -4.40 -5.36
C ASP A 223 14.94 -4.48 -6.50
N THR A 224 15.29 -5.23 -7.54
CA THR A 224 14.32 -5.73 -8.52
C THR A 224 13.55 -6.91 -7.92
N MET A 225 12.35 -6.66 -7.37
CA MET A 225 11.46 -7.72 -6.88
C MET A 225 10.92 -8.58 -8.02
N THR A 226 11.42 -9.81 -8.17
CA THR A 226 10.93 -10.80 -9.14
C THR A 226 9.88 -11.72 -8.53
N GLY A 227 8.67 -11.20 -8.29
CA GLY A 227 7.56 -11.99 -7.73
C GLY A 227 6.36 -11.15 -7.30
N LYS A 228 5.39 -11.79 -6.63
CA LYS A 228 4.21 -11.11 -6.08
C LYS A 228 4.51 -10.54 -4.68
N LEU A 229 4.52 -9.22 -4.55
CA LEU A 229 4.40 -8.57 -3.24
C LEU A 229 2.99 -8.80 -2.67
N THR A 230 2.89 -9.21 -1.40
CA THR A 230 1.61 -9.42 -0.71
C THR A 230 1.56 -8.55 0.54
N LEU A 231 0.64 -7.58 0.56
CA LEU A 231 0.39 -6.67 1.68
C LEU A 231 -0.98 -7.02 2.28
N PRO A 232 -1.07 -7.82 3.36
CA PRO A 232 -2.36 -8.30 3.87
C PRO A 232 -3.21 -7.19 4.49
N GLN A 233 -2.58 -6.17 5.06
CA GLN A 233 -3.19 -4.93 5.54
C GLN A 233 -2.20 -3.78 5.31
N THR A 234 -2.67 -2.64 4.80
CA THR A 234 -1.93 -1.38 4.77
C THR A 234 -2.89 -0.21 4.89
N SER A 235 -2.42 0.90 5.47
CA SER A 235 -3.15 2.16 5.62
C SER A 235 -2.66 3.26 4.67
N GLY A 236 -1.94 2.91 3.59
CA GLY A 236 -1.46 3.84 2.56
C GLY A 236 -0.29 3.26 1.75
N PHE A 237 -0.04 3.79 0.55
CA PHE A 237 1.13 3.43 -0.27
C PHE A 237 1.58 4.61 -1.14
N GLY A 238 2.89 4.76 -1.36
CA GLY A 238 3.46 5.80 -2.23
C GLY A 238 4.37 5.17 -3.29
N VAL A 239 4.19 5.56 -4.55
CA VAL A 239 4.99 5.07 -5.68
C VAL A 239 6.03 6.12 -6.05
N ASN A 240 7.29 5.85 -5.71
CA ASN A 240 8.43 6.78 -5.89
C ASN A 240 8.24 8.13 -5.18
N THR A 241 7.56 8.12 -4.03
CA THR A 241 7.14 9.32 -3.30
C THR A 241 6.67 8.95 -1.89
N ASP A 242 6.66 9.91 -0.96
CA ASP A 242 5.94 9.80 0.29
C ASP A 242 4.43 10.00 0.03
N ASN A 243 3.55 9.40 0.86
CA ASN A 243 2.10 9.56 0.70
C ASN A 243 1.56 10.57 1.71
N VAL A 244 1.30 11.80 1.24
CA VAL A 244 0.70 12.87 2.04
C VAL A 244 -0.83 12.92 1.90
N LEU A 245 -1.43 12.22 0.92
CA LEU A 245 -2.88 12.02 0.84
C LEU A 245 -3.46 11.28 2.05
N GLY A 246 -2.68 10.37 2.67
CA GLY A 246 -2.99 9.67 3.92
C GLY A 246 -4.12 8.63 3.84
N GLY A 247 -4.16 7.70 4.79
CA GLY A 247 -5.15 6.62 4.82
C GLY A 247 -5.16 5.77 3.52
N SER A 248 -6.26 5.06 3.26
CA SER A 248 -6.42 4.16 2.11
C SER A 248 -6.32 4.88 0.74
N SER A 249 -5.09 5.04 0.25
CA SER A 249 -4.73 5.85 -0.90
C SER A 249 -3.43 5.38 -1.57
N ILE A 250 -3.22 5.80 -2.81
CA ILE A 250 -1.99 5.61 -3.57
C ILE A 250 -1.58 6.94 -4.21
N THR A 251 -0.35 7.38 -3.94
CA THR A 251 0.29 8.55 -4.60
C THR A 251 1.33 8.12 -5.64
N PHE A 252 1.58 8.93 -6.66
CA PHE A 252 2.49 8.62 -7.77
C PHE A 252 3.41 9.79 -8.15
N GLY A 253 4.72 9.62 -7.95
CA GLY A 253 5.76 10.53 -8.47
C GLY A 253 5.95 11.84 -7.71
N ASP A 254 4.87 12.43 -7.19
CA ASP A 254 4.83 13.51 -6.20
C ASP A 254 4.03 13.04 -4.96
N ASP A 255 3.94 13.85 -3.90
CA ASP A 255 3.32 13.45 -2.64
C ASP A 255 1.80 13.66 -2.57
N ASP A 256 1.19 14.24 -3.62
CA ASP A 256 -0.20 14.72 -3.64
C ASP A 256 -1.03 14.44 -4.91
N THR A 257 -0.47 13.75 -5.93
CA THR A 257 -1.17 13.20 -7.12
C THR A 257 -1.48 11.72 -6.94
N GLY A 258 -2.72 11.30 -7.23
CA GLY A 258 -3.08 9.88 -7.30
C GLY A 258 -4.56 9.55 -7.10
N ILE A 259 -4.83 8.40 -6.46
CA ILE A 259 -6.19 7.90 -6.21
C ILE A 259 -6.42 7.60 -4.74
N LYS A 260 -7.64 7.85 -4.27
CA LYS A 260 -8.02 7.70 -2.86
C LYS A 260 -9.43 7.13 -2.73
N GLN A 261 -9.61 6.18 -1.82
CA GLN A 261 -10.94 5.72 -1.42
C GLN A 261 -11.50 6.69 -0.37
N ASN A 262 -12.65 7.31 -0.69
CA ASN A 262 -13.35 8.23 0.20
C ASN A 262 -14.76 7.67 0.55
N GLY A 263 -14.83 6.39 0.91
CA GLY A 263 -16.06 5.65 1.25
C GLY A 263 -16.22 4.35 0.47
N ASP A 264 -17.29 3.59 0.75
CA ASP A 264 -17.66 2.43 -0.06
C ASP A 264 -18.23 2.88 -1.42
N GLY A 265 -17.81 2.23 -2.51
CA GLY A 265 -18.29 2.52 -3.88
C GLY A 265 -17.87 3.84 -4.56
N ILE A 266 -17.04 4.69 -3.92
CA ILE A 266 -16.61 6.01 -4.47
C ILE A 266 -15.09 6.08 -4.68
N LEU A 267 -14.67 6.58 -5.86
CA LEU A 267 -13.27 6.75 -6.25
C LEU A 267 -12.99 8.16 -6.77
N ASP A 268 -11.99 8.81 -6.15
CA ASP A 268 -11.53 10.17 -6.48
C ASP A 268 -10.14 10.16 -7.12
N PHE A 269 -9.94 11.07 -8.09
CA PHE A 269 -8.69 11.27 -8.82
C PHE A 269 -8.10 12.66 -8.51
N TYR A 270 -6.90 12.66 -7.92
CA TYR A 270 -6.17 13.86 -7.52
C TYR A 270 -4.94 14.11 -8.41
N ALA A 271 -4.64 15.37 -8.70
CA ALA A 271 -3.42 15.82 -9.37
C ALA A 271 -2.92 17.13 -8.75
N ASN A 272 -1.68 17.18 -8.26
CA ASN A 272 -1.10 18.32 -7.56
C ASN A 272 -2.05 18.84 -6.44
N GLY A 273 -2.57 17.92 -5.62
CA GLY A 273 -3.54 18.19 -4.55
C GLY A 273 -4.95 18.62 -5.01
N GLN A 274 -5.21 18.76 -6.32
CA GLN A 274 -6.50 19.14 -6.89
C GLN A 274 -7.32 17.90 -7.32
N LEU A 275 -8.62 17.89 -7.00
CA LEU A 275 -9.56 16.87 -7.49
C LEU A 275 -9.99 17.17 -8.94
N VAL A 276 -9.78 16.24 -9.87
CA VAL A 276 -9.97 16.49 -11.33
C VAL A 276 -11.11 15.71 -11.99
N ALA A 277 -11.36 14.47 -11.56
CA ALA A 277 -12.37 13.59 -12.13
C ALA A 277 -12.97 12.65 -11.07
N ARG A 278 -14.15 12.10 -11.34
CA ARG A 278 -14.86 11.20 -10.42
C ARG A 278 -15.69 10.17 -11.18
N ILE A 279 -15.66 8.93 -10.70
CA ILE A 279 -16.50 7.82 -11.17
C ILE A 279 -17.58 7.50 -10.12
N ALA A 280 -18.80 7.29 -10.58
CA ALA A 280 -19.93 6.77 -9.81
C ALA A 280 -20.77 5.83 -10.71
N PRO A 281 -21.66 4.99 -10.16
CA PRO A 281 -22.44 4.04 -10.96
C PRO A 281 -23.21 4.70 -12.13
N GLY A 282 -22.79 4.39 -13.38
CA GLY A 282 -23.46 4.77 -14.63
C GLY A 282 -23.05 6.09 -15.30
N VAL A 283 -22.31 6.98 -14.61
CA VAL A 283 -21.97 8.34 -15.09
C VAL A 283 -20.51 8.70 -14.79
N LEU A 284 -19.90 9.49 -15.68
CA LEU A 284 -18.54 10.04 -15.57
C LEU A 284 -18.61 11.56 -15.45
N TYR A 285 -17.89 12.12 -14.48
CA TYR A 285 -17.73 13.56 -14.29
C TYR A 285 -16.28 13.99 -14.54
N ALA A 286 -16.08 14.97 -15.42
CA ALA A 286 -14.91 15.85 -15.40
C ALA A 286 -15.35 17.25 -14.92
N LEU A 287 -14.40 18.07 -14.45
CA LEU A 287 -14.68 19.30 -13.68
C LEU A 287 -13.89 20.50 -14.22
N ASN A 288 -14.42 21.71 -14.03
CA ASN A 288 -13.95 22.96 -14.65
C ASN A 288 -14.07 22.90 -16.19
N ALA A 289 -12.96 22.70 -16.91
CA ALA A 289 -13.04 22.08 -18.22
C ALA A 289 -13.52 20.65 -18.01
N VAL A 290 -14.82 20.42 -18.22
CA VAL A 290 -15.29 19.07 -18.52
C VAL A 290 -14.73 18.72 -19.90
N GLN A 291 -13.48 18.30 -19.89
CA GLN A 291 -12.70 17.86 -21.03
C GLN A 291 -13.24 16.46 -21.38
N ALA A 292 -14.05 16.33 -22.45
CA ALA A 292 -14.06 15.12 -23.31
C ALA A 292 -13.41 15.51 -24.63
N GLY A 293 -12.43 14.79 -25.16
CA GLY A 293 -11.64 13.77 -24.48
C GLY A 293 -11.20 14.23 -23.08
N ASP A 294 -11.40 13.43 -22.03
CA ASP A 294 -11.91 12.04 -22.03
C ASP A 294 -13.45 11.85 -22.12
N GLY A 295 -14.37 12.26 -21.23
CA GLY A 295 -14.32 12.88 -19.90
C GLY A 295 -15.60 13.72 -19.61
N LYS A 296 -16.00 14.65 -20.52
CA LYS A 296 -17.42 15.01 -20.80
C LYS A 296 -18.14 13.72 -21.25
N LYS A 297 -18.81 13.03 -20.33
CA LYS A 297 -20.08 12.38 -20.68
C LYS A 297 -21.15 13.46 -20.53
N LEU A 298 -21.19 14.50 -21.38
CA LEU A 298 -21.73 14.41 -22.75
C LEU A 298 -22.41 13.06 -22.96
N ALA A 299 -23.64 12.98 -22.49
CA ALA A 299 -24.45 11.78 -22.59
C ALA A 299 -24.92 11.60 -24.04
N VAL A 300 -23.99 11.20 -24.91
CA VAL A 300 -24.32 10.37 -26.06
C VAL A 300 -25.00 9.12 -25.50
N SER A 301 -26.27 8.94 -25.83
CA SER A 301 -27.03 7.76 -25.45
C SER A 301 -27.79 7.26 -26.67
N SER A 302 -27.49 6.05 -27.12
CA SER A 302 -28.19 5.40 -28.21
C SER A 302 -29.11 4.31 -27.67
N ARG A 303 -30.30 4.20 -28.26
CA ARG A 303 -31.19 3.03 -28.11
C ARG A 303 -30.79 1.88 -29.05
N ASN A 304 -29.75 2.07 -29.86
CA ASN A 304 -29.26 1.19 -30.93
C ASN A 304 -30.31 0.77 -31.98
N ASN A 305 -31.43 1.50 -32.03
CA ASN A 305 -32.48 1.38 -33.03
C ASN A 305 -32.59 2.63 -33.93
N SER A 306 -31.85 3.70 -33.62
CA SER A 306 -31.65 4.80 -34.55
C SER A 306 -30.70 4.32 -35.64
N THR A 307 -31.07 4.55 -36.90
CA THR A 307 -30.20 4.26 -38.05
C THR A 307 -29.03 5.25 -38.18
N LEU A 308 -29.12 6.39 -37.49
CA LEU A 308 -28.23 7.56 -37.60
C LEU A 308 -27.97 8.19 -36.20
N ASN A 309 -26.91 8.99 -36.07
CA ASN A 309 -26.43 9.56 -34.81
C ASN A 309 -27.12 10.89 -34.43
N ALA A 310 -26.67 11.54 -33.34
CA ALA A 310 -27.11 12.89 -32.94
C ALA A 310 -25.98 13.66 -32.22
N GLY A 311 -25.83 14.95 -32.53
CA GLY A 311 -24.82 15.85 -31.97
C GLY A 311 -25.39 17.18 -31.43
N PHE A 312 -24.67 17.83 -30.52
CA PHE A 312 -25.04 19.10 -29.87
C PHE A 312 -23.81 20.02 -29.72
N SER A 313 -23.89 21.25 -30.22
CA SER A 313 -22.75 22.16 -30.46
C SER A 313 -22.96 23.58 -29.90
N LEU A 314 -21.85 24.29 -29.61
CA LEU A 314 -21.80 25.69 -29.11
C LEU A 314 -20.68 26.47 -29.83
N TRP A 315 -21.00 27.56 -30.56
CA TRP A 315 -20.04 28.32 -31.40
C TRP A 315 -20.36 29.84 -31.51
N GLY A 316 -19.54 30.68 -32.18
CA GLY A 316 -19.87 32.11 -32.43
C GLY A 316 -18.71 33.01 -32.91
N ASP A 317 -19.04 34.22 -33.42
CA ASP A 317 -18.09 35.26 -33.87
C ASP A 317 -18.61 36.71 -33.63
N GLY A 318 -17.87 37.75 -34.03
CA GLY A 318 -18.27 39.16 -33.83
C GLY A 318 -19.55 39.59 -34.57
N ASN A 319 -19.97 38.83 -35.59
CA ASN A 319 -21.23 38.97 -36.30
C ASN A 319 -22.33 38.01 -35.78
N ARG A 320 -21.96 36.94 -35.05
CA ARG A 320 -22.86 35.94 -34.44
C ARG A 320 -22.36 35.52 -33.05
N PRO A 321 -22.45 36.34 -31.98
CA PRO A 321 -21.69 36.14 -30.74
C PRO A 321 -21.90 34.83 -29.97
N THR A 322 -22.99 34.09 -30.21
CA THR A 322 -23.22 32.76 -29.62
C THR A 322 -24.22 32.00 -30.47
N VAL A 323 -23.98 30.72 -30.72
CA VAL A 323 -24.83 29.80 -31.47
C VAL A 323 -24.87 28.46 -30.75
N ILE A 324 -26.05 27.86 -30.63
CA ILE A 324 -26.25 26.51 -30.10
C ILE A 324 -27.03 25.70 -31.14
N GLU A 325 -26.57 24.49 -31.45
CA GLU A 325 -26.99 23.73 -32.65
C GLU A 325 -27.17 22.23 -32.37
N LEU A 326 -28.13 21.60 -33.05
CA LEU A 326 -28.35 20.16 -33.11
C LEU A 326 -28.26 19.66 -34.56
N GLY A 327 -27.79 18.43 -34.76
CA GLY A 327 -27.72 17.76 -36.06
C GLY A 327 -27.39 16.27 -35.97
N ASP A 328 -27.20 15.62 -37.12
CA ASP A 328 -26.83 14.20 -37.27
C ASP A 328 -25.79 13.95 -38.39
N ASP A 329 -25.78 12.76 -38.98
CA ASP A 329 -24.86 12.33 -40.04
C ASP A 329 -25.12 13.00 -41.41
N GLN A 330 -26.20 13.79 -41.59
CA GLN A 330 -26.58 14.39 -42.88
C GLN A 330 -26.68 15.93 -42.87
N GLY A 331 -26.73 16.58 -41.71
CA GLY A 331 -26.65 18.03 -41.60
C GLY A 331 -27.11 18.59 -40.24
N TRP A 332 -27.07 19.92 -40.11
CA TRP A 332 -27.72 20.59 -38.98
C TRP A 332 -29.24 20.47 -39.12
N HIS A 333 -29.91 20.14 -38.02
CA HIS A 333 -31.37 20.07 -37.95
C HIS A 333 -31.95 21.43 -37.62
N LEU A 334 -31.36 22.06 -36.60
CA LEU A 334 -31.79 23.34 -36.06
C LEU A 334 -30.66 24.03 -35.30
N TYR A 335 -30.67 25.36 -35.29
CA TYR A 335 -29.82 26.17 -34.43
C TYR A 335 -30.54 27.40 -33.88
N SER A 336 -30.02 27.92 -32.78
CA SER A 336 -30.33 29.25 -32.25
C SER A 336 -29.05 30.10 -32.27
N GLN A 337 -29.10 31.33 -32.78
CA GLN A 337 -27.96 32.26 -32.79
C GLN A 337 -28.31 33.59 -32.12
N ARG A 338 -27.31 34.24 -31.53
CA ARG A 338 -27.27 35.65 -31.15
C ARG A 338 -26.58 36.47 -32.23
N ASN A 339 -27.07 37.67 -32.49
CA ASN A 339 -26.56 38.66 -33.45
C ASN A 339 -25.83 39.83 -32.75
N PRO A 340 -25.16 40.75 -33.48
CA PRO A 340 -24.35 41.84 -32.90
C PRO A 340 -25.19 42.96 -32.30
N ASP A 341 -26.41 43.11 -32.81
CA ASP A 341 -27.47 43.97 -32.26
C ASP A 341 -28.13 43.37 -31.01
N GLY A 342 -27.71 42.17 -30.58
CA GLY A 342 -28.27 41.44 -29.45
C GLY A 342 -29.55 40.65 -29.75
N SER A 343 -30.08 40.71 -30.99
CA SER A 343 -31.22 39.89 -31.40
C SER A 343 -30.88 38.40 -31.48
N ILE A 344 -31.91 37.56 -31.54
CA ILE A 344 -31.79 36.10 -31.62
C ILE A 344 -32.61 35.60 -32.80
N VAL A 345 -32.08 34.64 -33.57
CA VAL A 345 -32.87 33.85 -34.52
C VAL A 345 -32.78 32.36 -34.24
N PHE A 346 -33.84 31.64 -34.62
CA PHE A 346 -33.93 30.18 -34.59
C PHE A 346 -34.31 29.69 -35.98
N VAL A 347 -33.62 28.66 -36.49
CA VAL A 347 -33.79 28.18 -37.86
C VAL A 347 -33.80 26.65 -37.87
N VAL A 348 -34.57 26.06 -38.78
CA VAL A 348 -34.75 24.61 -39.00
C VAL A 348 -34.57 24.30 -40.49
N ASN A 349 -33.95 23.18 -40.84
CA ASN A 349 -33.82 22.72 -42.24
C ASN A 349 -34.87 21.64 -42.57
N GLY A 350 -36.09 22.08 -42.91
CA GLY A 350 -37.21 21.21 -43.23
C GLY A 350 -38.55 21.79 -42.78
N ASP A 351 -39.59 20.95 -42.74
CA ASP A 351 -40.94 21.38 -42.38
C ASP A 351 -41.13 21.54 -40.87
N ILE A 352 -41.80 22.63 -40.48
CA ILE A 352 -42.28 22.84 -39.11
C ILE A 352 -43.76 22.46 -39.06
N THR A 353 -44.07 21.30 -38.49
CA THR A 353 -45.45 20.86 -38.28
C THR A 353 -45.99 21.39 -36.95
N ALA A 354 -47.13 22.09 -36.98
CA ALA A 354 -47.72 22.73 -35.81
C ALA A 354 -49.24 22.56 -35.80
N ASN A 355 -49.81 22.19 -34.64
CA ASN A 355 -51.26 22.10 -34.45
C ASN A 355 -51.93 23.49 -34.43
N THR A 356 -51.19 24.49 -33.98
CA THR A 356 -51.61 25.89 -34.00
C THR A 356 -50.35 26.73 -34.12
N LEU A 357 -50.23 27.54 -35.17
CA LEU A 357 -49.22 28.59 -35.25
C LEU A 357 -49.86 29.89 -34.71
N ARG A 358 -49.21 30.54 -33.74
CA ARG A 358 -49.63 31.85 -33.23
C ARG A 358 -48.64 32.91 -33.65
N ALA A 359 -49.12 33.90 -34.39
CA ALA A 359 -48.34 35.07 -34.80
C ALA A 359 -48.91 36.29 -34.05
N GLY A 360 -48.38 36.56 -32.86
CA GLY A 360 -48.96 37.52 -31.93
C GLY A 360 -50.40 37.12 -31.54
N GLY A 361 -51.37 38.00 -31.80
CA GLY A 361 -52.79 37.73 -31.56
C GLY A 361 -53.49 36.92 -32.66
N ALA A 362 -52.86 36.69 -33.82
CA ALA A 362 -53.41 35.86 -34.88
C ALA A 362 -53.16 34.37 -34.61
N THR A 363 -54.12 33.54 -34.97
CA THR A 363 -54.09 32.09 -34.73
C THR A 363 -54.44 31.34 -36.01
N TYR A 364 -53.48 30.57 -36.51
CA TYR A 364 -53.64 29.64 -37.64
C TYR A 364 -53.97 28.26 -37.07
N GLN A 365 -55.13 27.70 -37.41
CA GLN A 365 -55.55 26.38 -36.96
C GLN A 365 -55.14 25.27 -37.93
N ASN A 366 -55.05 24.04 -37.40
CA ASN A 366 -54.79 22.83 -38.18
C ASN A 366 -55.86 22.49 -39.25
N ASN A 367 -57.07 23.08 -39.16
CA ASN A 367 -58.12 22.96 -40.16
C ASN A 367 -58.00 23.98 -41.31
N GLY A 368 -56.95 24.81 -41.31
CA GLY A 368 -56.72 25.88 -42.29
C GLY A 368 -57.47 27.18 -41.99
N ASP A 369 -58.29 27.24 -40.95
CA ASP A 369 -58.99 28.47 -40.57
C ASP A 369 -58.06 29.43 -39.81
N ILE A 370 -58.32 30.73 -39.96
CA ILE A 370 -57.49 31.80 -39.44
C ILE A 370 -58.36 32.68 -38.55
N TYR A 371 -58.01 32.74 -37.28
CA TYR A 371 -58.60 33.67 -36.32
C TYR A 371 -57.74 34.93 -36.19
N GLY A 372 -58.37 36.09 -36.19
CA GLY A 372 -57.67 37.36 -35.98
C GLY A 372 -58.60 38.56 -35.88
N SER A 373 -58.05 39.67 -35.38
CA SER A 373 -58.75 40.94 -35.24
C SER A 373 -59.21 41.54 -36.57
N VAL A 374 -58.48 41.28 -37.66
CA VAL A 374 -58.86 41.68 -39.03
C VAL A 374 -60.21 41.10 -39.46
N TRP A 375 -60.56 39.90 -38.99
CA TRP A 375 -61.84 39.24 -39.26
C TRP A 375 -62.92 39.59 -38.22
N GLY A 376 -62.70 40.64 -37.42
CA GLY A 376 -63.59 41.06 -36.34
C GLY A 376 -63.48 40.20 -35.08
N ASN A 377 -62.27 39.71 -34.75
CA ASN A 377 -62.05 38.72 -33.68
C ASN A 377 -62.85 37.43 -33.90
N ASN A 378 -62.90 36.98 -35.16
CA ASN A 378 -63.66 35.81 -35.60
C ASN A 378 -62.82 34.98 -36.57
N TRP A 379 -63.40 33.87 -37.05
CA TRP A 379 -62.84 33.01 -38.08
C TRP A 379 -63.01 33.63 -39.48
N LEU A 380 -61.96 33.54 -40.30
CA LEU A 380 -61.97 33.96 -41.70
C LEU A 380 -63.09 33.28 -42.49
N SER A 381 -63.35 31.99 -42.23
CA SER A 381 -64.43 31.23 -42.84
C SER A 381 -65.82 31.86 -42.61
N ILE A 382 -66.11 32.26 -41.37
CA ILE A 382 -67.36 32.91 -40.98
C ILE A 382 -67.45 34.32 -41.60
N TRP A 383 -66.34 35.06 -41.58
CA TRP A 383 -66.27 36.40 -42.15
C TRP A 383 -66.57 36.40 -43.67
N LEU A 384 -65.97 35.48 -44.44
CA LEU A 384 -66.16 35.38 -45.89
C LEU A 384 -67.60 35.05 -46.30
N ASN A 385 -68.24 34.08 -45.63
CA ASN A 385 -69.62 33.70 -45.91
C ASN A 385 -70.59 34.89 -45.80
N ASN A 386 -70.37 35.76 -44.81
CA ASN A 386 -71.18 36.97 -44.63
C ASN A 386 -70.98 38.01 -45.75
N GLN A 387 -69.77 38.11 -46.33
CA GLN A 387 -69.51 39.04 -47.45
C GLN A 387 -70.18 38.59 -48.75
N PHE A 388 -70.11 37.30 -49.09
CA PHE A 388 -70.67 36.82 -50.37
C PHE A 388 -72.20 36.80 -50.37
N ALA A 389 -72.84 36.47 -49.24
CA ALA A 389 -74.29 36.57 -49.11
C ALA A 389 -74.82 37.99 -49.39
N ALA A 390 -74.08 39.03 -48.98
CA ALA A 390 -74.44 40.42 -49.28
C ALA A 390 -74.29 40.78 -50.78
N ARG A 391 -73.33 40.18 -51.49
CA ARG A 391 -73.12 40.41 -52.92
C ARG A 391 -74.24 39.81 -53.77
N ASP A 392 -74.59 38.56 -53.53
CA ASP A 392 -75.51 37.83 -54.42
C ASP A 392 -76.95 38.37 -54.33
N ASN A 393 -77.36 38.83 -53.13
CA ASN A 393 -78.60 39.58 -52.96
C ASN A 393 -78.65 40.86 -53.82
N ASN A 394 -77.53 41.57 -54.01
CA ASN A 394 -77.46 42.76 -54.86
C ASN A 394 -77.47 42.46 -56.37
N ILE A 395 -77.15 41.23 -56.78
CA ILE A 395 -77.22 40.81 -58.20
C ILE A 395 -78.68 40.56 -58.59
N ASN A 396 -79.46 39.91 -57.72
CA ASN A 396 -80.87 39.59 -57.96
C ASN A 396 -81.80 40.82 -58.08
N VAL A 397 -81.32 42.02 -57.76
CA VAL A 397 -82.05 43.30 -57.88
C VAL A 397 -81.89 43.91 -59.29
N ARG A 398 -81.07 43.34 -60.18
CA ARG A 398 -80.82 43.88 -61.54
C ARG A 398 -81.80 43.29 -62.57
N VAL A 399 -82.37 44.17 -63.40
CA VAL A 399 -83.28 43.79 -64.50
C VAL A 399 -82.50 43.12 -65.64
N THR A 400 -83.04 42.04 -66.22
CA THR A 400 -82.41 41.27 -67.30
C THR A 400 -82.54 41.95 -68.66
N SER A 401 -81.60 41.67 -69.58
CA SER A 401 -81.64 42.16 -70.97
C SER A 401 -82.92 41.72 -71.70
N ASP A 402 -83.38 40.50 -71.44
CA ASP A 402 -84.59 39.94 -72.05
C ASP A 402 -85.85 40.71 -71.65
N TYR A 403 -85.99 41.06 -70.36
CA TYR A 403 -87.08 41.91 -69.89
C TYR A 403 -87.05 43.26 -70.61
N VAL A 404 -85.87 43.89 -70.74
CA VAL A 404 -85.75 45.19 -71.43
C VAL A 404 -86.16 45.10 -72.90
N ASN A 405 -85.80 44.01 -73.60
CA ASN A 405 -86.12 43.83 -75.03
C ASN A 405 -87.60 43.45 -75.28
N GLN A 406 -88.27 42.84 -74.32
CA GLN A 406 -89.69 42.48 -74.40
C GLN A 406 -90.60 43.66 -74.01
N THR A 407 -90.24 44.44 -72.98
CA THR A 407 -91.12 45.45 -72.38
C THR A 407 -91.05 46.83 -73.03
N PHE A 408 -89.92 47.23 -73.63
CA PHE A 408 -89.73 48.60 -74.13
C PHE A 408 -89.60 48.69 -75.65
N VAL A 409 -90.14 49.78 -76.22
CA VAL A 409 -89.99 50.11 -77.65
C VAL A 409 -88.52 50.39 -77.97
N ARG A 410 -88.02 49.78 -79.05
CA ARG A 410 -86.62 49.83 -79.47
C ARG A 410 -86.34 50.76 -80.65
N ALA A 411 -87.32 51.01 -81.52
CA ALA A 411 -87.22 51.89 -82.69
C ALA A 411 -88.61 52.29 -83.22
N VAL A 412 -88.71 53.33 -84.07
CA VAL A 412 -89.95 53.81 -84.71
C VAL A 412 -89.68 54.13 -86.19
N ARG A 413 -90.65 53.91 -87.10
CA ARG A 413 -90.56 54.19 -88.55
C ARG A 413 -91.92 54.48 -89.18
N LEU A 414 -91.92 54.94 -90.44
CA LEU A 414 -93.09 54.89 -91.33
C LEU A 414 -93.05 53.62 -92.21
N GLY A 415 -94.14 52.86 -92.25
CA GLY A 415 -94.31 51.69 -93.11
C GLY A 415 -94.53 52.04 -94.59
N PRO A 416 -94.92 51.09 -95.46
CA PRO A 416 -95.14 51.33 -96.89
C PRO A 416 -96.23 52.37 -97.17
N GLN A 417 -96.17 53.01 -98.35
CA GLN A 417 -97.19 53.96 -98.80
C GLN A 417 -98.33 53.25 -99.50
N ALA A 418 -99.56 53.66 -99.18
CA ALA A 418 -100.81 53.17 -99.72
C ALA A 418 -101.68 54.34 -100.23
N PHE A 419 -102.80 54.00 -100.86
CA PHE A 419 -103.72 54.92 -101.54
C PHE A 419 -105.13 54.69 -101.00
N SER A 420 -105.92 55.74 -100.80
CA SER A 420 -107.30 55.63 -100.30
C SER A 420 -108.25 55.07 -101.36
N GLY A 421 -109.48 54.72 -100.94
CA GLY A 421 -110.61 54.66 -101.87
C GLY A 421 -111.01 56.07 -102.35
N ALA A 422 -112.01 56.14 -103.24
CA ALA A 422 -112.56 57.41 -103.71
C ALA A 422 -113.12 58.23 -102.52
N LEU A 423 -112.84 59.53 -102.53
CA LEU A 423 -113.25 60.44 -101.45
C LEU A 423 -114.70 60.92 -101.60
N TRP A 424 -115.29 61.37 -100.50
CA TRP A 424 -116.57 62.09 -100.50
C TRP A 424 -116.61 63.09 -99.33
N ARG A 425 -116.31 64.37 -99.61
CA ARG A 425 -116.30 65.53 -98.68
C ARG A 425 -115.56 65.37 -97.35
N ASP A 426 -116.01 64.48 -96.46
CA ASP A 426 -115.38 64.11 -95.19
C ASP A 426 -114.73 62.71 -95.28
N TYR A 427 -113.40 62.62 -95.17
CA TYR A 427 -112.68 61.34 -95.19
C TYR A 427 -111.70 61.21 -94.02
N GLN A 428 -111.64 60.01 -93.42
CA GLN A 428 -110.74 59.69 -92.31
C GLN A 428 -109.94 58.43 -92.63
N LEU A 429 -108.62 58.49 -92.36
CA LEU A 429 -107.75 57.32 -92.47
C LEU A 429 -108.00 56.33 -91.32
N GLY A 430 -107.87 55.04 -91.61
CA GLY A 430 -107.86 54.00 -90.57
C GLY A 430 -106.72 54.22 -89.56
N GLY A 431 -106.94 53.77 -88.32
CA GLY A 431 -106.00 54.02 -87.20
C GLY A 431 -104.55 53.62 -87.49
N GLY A 432 -103.62 54.40 -86.95
CA GLY A 432 -102.17 54.24 -87.15
C GLY A 432 -101.60 54.91 -88.39
N ASN A 433 -102.45 55.39 -89.30
CA ASN A 433 -102.01 55.96 -90.57
C ASN A 433 -101.97 57.49 -90.53
N VAL A 434 -100.98 58.06 -91.21
CA VAL A 434 -100.83 59.49 -91.44
C VAL A 434 -100.92 59.81 -92.93
N VAL A 435 -101.51 60.95 -93.27
CA VAL A 435 -101.53 61.48 -94.64
C VAL A 435 -100.10 61.83 -95.07
N THR A 436 -99.72 61.41 -96.27
CA THR A 436 -98.40 61.68 -96.86
C THR A 436 -98.45 62.25 -98.27
N GLY A 437 -99.65 62.56 -98.80
CA GLY A 437 -99.85 63.21 -100.09
C GLY A 437 -101.31 63.12 -100.56
N PHE A 438 -101.61 63.73 -101.71
CA PHE A 438 -102.94 63.77 -102.32
C PHE A 438 -102.85 63.46 -103.82
N HIS A 439 -103.94 62.99 -104.40
CA HIS A 439 -104.17 62.81 -105.84
C HIS A 439 -105.60 63.28 -106.15
N THR A 440 -105.80 63.93 -107.29
CA THR A 440 -107.08 64.57 -107.63
C THR A 440 -107.35 64.54 -109.12
N ASP A 441 -108.63 64.51 -109.50
CA ASP A 441 -109.07 64.56 -110.90
C ASP A 441 -109.03 65.99 -111.51
N GLY A 442 -108.90 67.01 -110.65
CA GLY A 442 -108.75 68.41 -111.01
C GLY A 442 -109.97 69.28 -110.73
N ASP A 443 -111.09 68.73 -110.23
CA ASP A 443 -112.23 69.52 -109.78
C ASP A 443 -112.02 70.14 -108.38
N TRP A 444 -112.70 71.25 -108.07
CA TRP A 444 -112.40 72.05 -106.88
C TRP A 444 -113.11 71.59 -105.60
N GLU A 445 -114.23 70.87 -105.74
CA GLU A 445 -115.08 70.46 -104.60
C GLU A 445 -114.78 69.02 -104.10
N MET A 446 -113.88 68.30 -104.78
CA MET A 446 -113.45 66.92 -104.48
C MET A 446 -114.62 65.93 -104.23
N GLU A 447 -115.52 65.84 -105.21
CA GLU A 447 -116.81 65.13 -105.12
C GLU A 447 -116.76 63.67 -105.66
N GLY A 448 -115.60 63.03 -105.58
CA GLY A 448 -115.44 61.59 -105.82
C GLY A 448 -115.17 61.20 -107.28
N ASN A 449 -115.18 59.88 -107.53
CA ASN A 449 -114.53 59.20 -108.67
C ASN A 449 -113.02 58.94 -108.47
N ASP A 450 -112.13 59.86 -108.84
CA ASP A 450 -110.66 59.65 -108.85
C ASP A 450 -109.90 60.56 -107.85
N ASP A 451 -110.58 61.22 -106.91
CA ASP A 451 -109.91 61.91 -105.80
C ASP A 451 -109.47 60.93 -104.70
N HIS A 452 -108.22 61.06 -104.24
CA HIS A 452 -107.57 60.12 -103.32
C HIS A 452 -106.50 60.75 -102.40
N VAL A 453 -106.15 60.06 -101.33
CA VAL A 453 -105.11 60.43 -100.36
C VAL A 453 -104.05 59.34 -100.26
N TYR A 454 -102.77 59.73 -100.34
CA TYR A 454 -101.65 58.84 -100.00
C TYR A 454 -101.46 58.78 -98.49
N TYR A 455 -101.23 57.60 -97.93
CA TYR A 455 -101.01 57.43 -96.49
C TYR A 455 -99.96 56.38 -96.15
N ARG A 456 -99.41 56.47 -94.94
CA ARG A 456 -98.40 55.53 -94.39
C ARG A 456 -98.72 55.16 -92.94
N PRO A 457 -98.61 53.89 -92.52
CA PRO A 457 -98.74 53.51 -91.12
C PRO A 457 -97.49 53.89 -90.32
N VAL A 458 -97.65 54.49 -89.14
CA VAL A 458 -96.58 54.61 -88.16
C VAL A 458 -96.36 53.23 -87.52
N GLN A 459 -95.10 52.80 -87.39
CA GLN A 459 -94.75 51.51 -86.79
C GLN A 459 -93.66 51.65 -85.73
N TYR A 460 -93.70 50.81 -84.70
CA TYR A 460 -92.66 50.71 -83.68
C TYR A 460 -92.17 49.27 -83.49
N LEU A 461 -90.90 49.12 -83.12
CA LEU A 461 -90.24 47.84 -82.88
C LEU A 461 -90.32 47.49 -81.40
N VAL A 462 -91.00 46.40 -81.06
CA VAL A 462 -91.02 45.81 -79.70
C VAL A 462 -90.92 44.30 -79.81
N ASN A 463 -90.19 43.65 -78.90
CA ASN A 463 -89.98 42.19 -78.93
C ASN A 463 -89.56 41.65 -80.33
N GLY A 464 -88.61 42.33 -80.98
CA GLY A 464 -88.12 41.98 -82.32
C GLY A 464 -89.11 42.20 -83.49
N THR A 465 -90.36 42.60 -83.22
CA THR A 465 -91.44 42.70 -84.20
C THR A 465 -91.84 44.15 -84.46
N TRP A 466 -92.01 44.53 -85.73
CA TRP A 466 -92.56 45.83 -86.11
C TRP A 466 -94.08 45.81 -86.05
N VAL A 467 -94.65 46.56 -85.12
CA VAL A 467 -96.09 46.68 -84.89
C VAL A 467 -96.56 48.04 -85.40
N THR A 468 -97.69 48.08 -86.12
CA THR A 468 -98.34 49.34 -86.52
C THR A 468 -99.00 49.98 -85.30
N ALA A 469 -98.78 51.27 -85.09
CA ALA A 469 -99.38 52.04 -84.00
C ALA A 469 -100.92 52.12 -84.17
N ALA A 470 -101.64 52.34 -83.07
CA ALA A 470 -103.05 52.72 -83.12
C ALA A 470 -103.17 54.26 -83.20
N SER A 471 -104.26 54.74 -83.80
CA SER A 471 -104.79 56.08 -83.50
C SER A 471 -105.89 55.95 -82.45
N VAL A 472 -106.03 56.97 -81.61
CA VAL A 472 -107.06 57.11 -80.56
C VAL A 472 -107.87 58.38 -80.76
#